data_AF-A0A959SFW6-F1
#
_entry.id   AF-A0A959SFW6-F1
#
_cell.length_a   1.000
_cell.length_b   1.000
_cell.length_c   1.000
_cell.angle_alpha   90.00
_cell.angle_beta   90.00
_cell.angle_gamma   90.00
#
_symmetry.space_group_name_H-M   'P 1'
#
loop_
_entity.id
_entity.type
_entity.pdbx_description
1 polymer ?
#
loop_
_entity_poly.entity_id
_entity_poly.type
_entity_poly.pdbx_seq_one_letter_code
_entity_poly.pdbx_strand_id
1 'polypeptide(L)'
;VGQLMIESGHRELAERIDAAMETSYLAEIIADERFAGPVSAWAGTHGFEVNELAWIQPGYPPPIIWAPLGGGTDGTVDVVLPLSNNDLLVVGSYTEAGEVACQGAARWNGTAYTALGQLPEGVVHCAVEHAGELYIGGSFNNGLIDLLHWTGEAWVGEAVFASKWAEVTTLLSHEGQLYAAGGESGFAGVDYGVKVLQEGDWLPLPGVLNGPIHALEFHENYLVAGGAFTGAFLSTQNEIMHVARYMDIGWVQIADGLDGTVHDLMVHENALYATGDMVSMIGTSFGLASIENDLAEWTQLMPNITNYISVSPVDAPSVARSMVVHQDRIFIAGDIHSYTGLTYGRGVVAYNGAPDDVEPFCDFLGPANDITLLNGSQLVVGGSSEFFHNIISTELTTSIGPASEELELRFYPNPTVDRVSITLPTSLGAAKNVRVTDASGRLVDADTRPGSGLIEMDVRALAAGNYQVEVNDGSHTAIGRFMKQ
;
A
#
# COMPACT_ATOMS: atom_id res chain seq x y z
N VAL A 1 -20.37 12.10 23.04
CA VAL A 1 -20.63 11.57 24.42
C VAL A 1 -20.41 12.63 25.50
N GLY A 2 -19.24 13.29 25.60
CA GLY A 2 -18.99 14.33 26.62
C GLY A 2 -20.05 15.45 26.65
N GLN A 3 -20.49 15.93 25.48
CA GLN A 3 -21.58 16.92 25.39
C GLN A 3 -22.91 16.40 25.97
N LEU A 4 -23.26 15.13 25.73
CA LEU A 4 -24.47 14.51 26.30
C LEU A 4 -24.36 14.37 27.83
N MET A 5 -23.17 14.08 28.34
CA MET A 5 -22.91 14.07 29.79
C MET A 5 -23.10 15.46 30.39
N ILE A 6 -22.60 16.51 29.72
CA ILE A 6 -22.80 17.89 30.16
C ILE A 6 -24.28 18.26 30.20
N GLU A 7 -25.02 17.97 29.13
CA GLU A 7 -26.45 18.31 29.00
C GLU A 7 -27.33 17.53 29.99
N SER A 8 -26.92 16.31 30.36
CA SER A 8 -27.58 15.49 31.38
C SER A 8 -27.12 15.77 32.81
N GLY A 9 -26.37 16.84 33.06
CA GLY A 9 -25.97 17.28 34.40
C GLY A 9 -24.72 16.59 34.97
N HIS A 10 -23.94 15.90 34.15
CA HIS A 10 -22.72 15.18 34.53
C HIS A 10 -21.45 15.90 34.01
N ARG A 11 -21.46 17.24 34.07
CA ARG A 11 -20.36 18.11 33.61
C ARG A 11 -19.02 17.77 34.26
N GLU A 12 -18.99 17.53 35.57
CA GLU A 12 -17.76 17.18 36.30
C GLU A 12 -17.13 15.87 35.79
N LEU A 13 -17.93 14.89 35.38
CA LEU A 13 -17.42 13.66 34.78
C LEU A 13 -16.84 13.94 33.38
N ALA A 14 -17.54 14.73 32.57
CA ALA A 14 -17.07 15.12 31.25
C ALA A 14 -15.75 15.90 31.31
N GLU A 15 -15.63 16.89 32.21
CA GLU A 15 -14.41 17.70 32.39
C GLU A 15 -13.24 16.88 32.96
N ARG A 16 -13.51 15.83 33.76
CA ARG A 16 -12.47 14.91 34.24
C ARG A 16 -11.98 13.96 33.15
N ILE A 17 -12.86 13.52 32.26
CA ILE A 17 -12.49 12.71 31.09
C ILE A 17 -11.69 13.59 30.14
N ASP A 18 -12.18 14.80 29.85
CA ASP A 18 -11.49 15.81 29.03
C ASP A 18 -10.07 16.06 29.54
N ALA A 19 -9.91 16.43 30.82
CA ALA A 19 -8.59 16.73 31.40
C ALA A 19 -7.60 15.54 31.43
N ALA A 20 -8.07 14.30 31.28
CA ALA A 20 -7.24 13.10 31.39
C ALA A 20 -7.08 12.32 30.08
N MET A 21 -8.05 12.46 29.16
CA MET A 21 -8.31 11.59 28.02
C MET A 21 -9.03 12.37 26.90
N GLU A 22 -8.76 13.68 26.75
CA GLU A 22 -9.39 14.61 25.78
C GLU A 22 -9.49 14.04 24.36
N THR A 23 -8.43 13.39 23.90
CA THR A 23 -8.31 12.82 22.55
C THR A 23 -8.63 11.34 22.48
N SER A 24 -8.96 10.71 23.61
CA SER A 24 -9.20 9.27 23.66
C SER A 24 -10.56 8.89 23.09
N TYR A 25 -10.59 7.74 22.42
CA TYR A 25 -11.84 7.15 21.97
C TYR A 25 -12.65 6.63 23.15
N LEU A 26 -13.98 6.51 22.97
CA LEU A 26 -14.82 5.96 24.03
C LEU A 26 -14.34 4.56 24.46
N ALA A 27 -13.88 3.73 23.53
CA ALA A 27 -13.31 2.41 23.80
C ALA A 27 -12.15 2.45 24.81
N GLU A 28 -11.32 3.50 24.74
CA GLU A 28 -10.20 3.71 25.65
C GLU A 28 -10.68 4.26 27.00
N ILE A 29 -11.63 5.20 26.97
CA ILE A 29 -12.25 5.76 28.18
C ILE A 29 -12.97 4.67 29.01
N ILE A 30 -13.60 3.69 28.36
CA ILE A 30 -14.28 2.58 29.04
C ILE A 30 -13.32 1.45 29.45
N ALA A 31 -12.12 1.41 28.88
CA ALA A 31 -11.05 0.50 29.30
C ALA A 31 -10.25 1.05 30.50
N ASP A 32 -10.26 2.38 30.71
CA ASP A 32 -9.64 3.01 31.86
C ASP A 32 -10.48 2.79 33.14
N GLU A 33 -9.88 2.12 34.14
CA GLU A 33 -10.54 1.80 35.41
C GLU A 33 -11.09 3.04 36.15
N ARG A 34 -10.52 4.23 35.92
CA ARG A 34 -10.96 5.50 36.54
C ARG A 34 -12.30 5.99 35.97
N PHE A 35 -12.62 5.60 34.73
CA PHE A 35 -13.77 6.14 33.98
C PHE A 35 -14.79 5.07 33.56
N ALA A 36 -14.39 3.80 33.45
CA ALA A 36 -15.26 2.67 33.10
C ALA A 36 -16.55 2.61 33.93
N GLY A 37 -16.42 2.63 35.26
CA GLY A 37 -17.55 2.59 36.19
C GLY A 37 -18.47 3.82 36.10
N PRO A 38 -17.95 5.04 36.24
CA PRO A 38 -18.73 6.27 36.11
C PRO A 38 -19.45 6.42 34.76
N VAL A 39 -18.78 6.10 33.65
CA VAL A 39 -19.36 6.18 32.30
C VAL A 39 -20.44 5.11 32.13
N SER A 40 -20.21 3.87 32.60
CA SER A 40 -21.22 2.80 32.56
C SER A 40 -22.47 3.13 33.41
N ALA A 41 -22.28 3.71 34.60
CA ALA A 41 -23.40 4.14 35.44
C ALA A 41 -24.22 5.26 34.79
N TRP A 42 -23.54 6.23 34.16
CA TRP A 42 -24.20 7.28 33.39
C TRP A 42 -24.95 6.69 32.19
N ALA A 43 -24.32 5.81 31.42
CA ALA A 43 -24.91 5.15 30.25
C ALA A 43 -26.21 4.44 30.62
N GLY A 44 -26.16 3.58 31.64
CA GLY A 44 -27.31 2.79 32.09
C GLY A 44 -28.46 3.66 32.61
N THR A 45 -28.16 4.79 33.24
CA THR A 45 -29.19 5.75 33.71
C THR A 45 -29.92 6.42 32.55
N HIS A 46 -29.27 6.55 31.39
CA HIS A 46 -29.81 7.22 30.21
C HIS A 46 -30.24 6.24 29.11
N GLY A 47 -30.35 4.94 29.44
CA GLY A 47 -30.87 3.92 28.54
C GLY A 47 -29.89 3.46 27.48
N PHE A 48 -28.59 3.65 27.69
CA PHE A 48 -27.53 3.15 26.81
C PHE A 48 -26.78 1.99 27.49
N GLU A 49 -26.50 0.95 26.73
CA GLU A 49 -25.38 0.07 27.01
C GLU A 49 -24.06 0.79 26.67
N VAL A 50 -22.98 0.44 27.36
CA VAL A 50 -21.67 1.06 27.12
C VAL A 50 -21.21 0.86 25.67
N ASN A 51 -21.57 -0.29 25.07
CA ASN A 51 -21.29 -0.58 23.66
C ASN A 51 -22.12 0.29 22.70
N GLU A 52 -23.32 0.74 23.08
CA GLU A 52 -24.15 1.64 22.26
C GLU A 52 -23.64 3.07 22.27
N LEU A 53 -22.97 3.49 23.33
CA LEU A 53 -22.31 4.80 23.38
C LEU A 53 -21.22 4.94 22.31
N ALA A 54 -20.61 3.83 21.89
CA ALA A 54 -19.63 3.79 20.80
C ALA A 54 -20.27 4.14 19.44
N TRP A 55 -21.59 3.94 19.28
CA TRP A 55 -22.35 4.27 18.07
C TRP A 55 -22.72 5.75 17.97
N ILE A 56 -22.56 6.53 19.05
CA ILE A 56 -22.95 7.95 19.15
C ILE A 56 -21.73 8.88 18.96
N GLN A 57 -20.54 8.33 18.72
CA GLN A 57 -19.39 9.11 18.24
C GLN A 57 -19.42 9.19 16.70
N PRO A 58 -18.85 10.25 16.07
CA PRO A 58 -18.46 10.16 14.66
C PRO A 58 -17.64 8.88 14.50
N GLY A 59 -18.12 7.99 13.64
CA GLY A 59 -17.86 6.55 13.72
C GLY A 59 -16.38 6.19 13.78
N TYR A 60 -16.07 5.13 14.52
CA TYR A 60 -14.85 4.37 14.26
C TYR A 60 -14.85 4.07 12.75
N PRO A 61 -13.84 4.50 11.97
CA PRO A 61 -13.68 3.95 10.65
C PRO A 61 -13.66 2.42 10.81
N PRO A 62 -14.43 1.68 10.00
CA PRO A 62 -14.37 0.22 10.07
C PRO A 62 -12.91 -0.21 9.90
N PRO A 63 -12.46 -1.23 10.65
CA PRO A 63 -11.09 -1.69 10.52
C PRO A 63 -10.84 -2.06 9.05
N ILE A 64 -9.82 -1.44 8.46
CA ILE A 64 -9.38 -1.76 7.11
C ILE A 64 -8.72 -3.13 7.18
N ILE A 65 -9.32 -4.10 6.50
CA ILE A 65 -8.84 -5.48 6.52
C ILE A 65 -7.75 -5.60 5.46
N TRP A 66 -6.52 -5.79 5.93
CA TRP A 66 -5.38 -6.14 5.09
C TRP A 66 -5.24 -7.65 5.01
N ALA A 67 -4.97 -8.17 3.81
CA ALA A 67 -4.72 -9.59 3.59
C ALA A 67 -3.54 -9.81 2.64
N PRO A 68 -2.75 -10.89 2.82
CA PRO A 68 -1.74 -11.29 1.85
C PRO A 68 -2.37 -11.49 0.47
N LEU A 69 -1.79 -10.86 -0.56
CA LEU A 69 -2.29 -10.99 -1.92
C LEU A 69 -1.98 -12.40 -2.45
N GLY A 70 -3.00 -13.19 -2.79
CA GLY A 70 -2.79 -14.50 -3.42
C GLY A 70 -1.94 -15.50 -2.63
N GLY A 71 -1.85 -15.35 -1.29
CA GLY A 71 -0.96 -16.15 -0.44
C GLY A 71 0.44 -15.54 -0.20
N GLY A 72 0.79 -14.48 -0.92
CA GLY A 72 2.03 -13.72 -0.79
C GLY A 72 3.27 -14.39 -1.40
N THR A 73 4.45 -13.89 -1.04
CA THR A 73 5.76 -14.38 -1.50
C THR A 73 6.64 -14.83 -0.34
N ASP A 74 7.59 -15.71 -0.62
CA ASP A 74 8.56 -16.23 0.38
C ASP A 74 9.75 -15.29 0.62
N GLY A 75 9.81 -14.16 -0.09
CA GLY A 75 10.85 -13.15 0.02
C GLY A 75 10.35 -11.76 -0.39
N THR A 76 11.25 -10.78 -0.33
CA THR A 76 10.95 -9.35 -0.52
C THR A 76 10.33 -9.07 -1.89
N VAL A 77 9.30 -8.21 -1.91
CA VAL A 77 8.78 -7.60 -3.12
C VAL A 77 9.34 -6.18 -3.22
N ASP A 78 10.03 -5.89 -4.32
CA ASP A 78 10.68 -4.60 -4.56
C ASP A 78 9.80 -3.67 -5.40
N VAL A 79 9.02 -4.22 -6.33
CA VAL A 79 8.15 -3.44 -7.24
C VAL A 79 6.81 -4.15 -7.45
N VAL A 80 5.71 -3.37 -7.42
CA VAL A 80 4.35 -3.78 -7.79
C VAL A 80 3.79 -2.87 -8.89
N LEU A 81 3.67 -3.39 -10.11
CA LEU A 81 3.27 -2.59 -11.27
C LEU A 81 1.92 -3.08 -11.84
N PRO A 82 0.86 -2.24 -11.83
CA PRO A 82 -0.39 -2.56 -12.50
C PRO A 82 -0.18 -2.53 -14.01
N LEU A 83 -0.72 -3.54 -14.69
CA LEU A 83 -0.61 -3.72 -16.14
C LEU A 83 -1.89 -3.26 -16.85
N SER A 84 -1.76 -2.93 -18.12
CA SER A 84 -2.84 -2.46 -19.00
C SER A 84 -4.01 -3.44 -19.12
N ASN A 85 -3.78 -4.72 -18.82
CA ASN A 85 -4.77 -5.80 -18.82
C ASN A 85 -5.42 -6.03 -17.44
N ASN A 86 -5.17 -5.16 -16.46
CA ASN A 86 -5.62 -5.27 -15.06
C ASN A 86 -4.95 -6.40 -14.26
N ASP A 87 -3.89 -6.99 -14.78
CA ASP A 87 -3.00 -7.83 -13.97
C ASP A 87 -2.00 -6.97 -13.20
N LEU A 88 -1.26 -7.61 -12.31
CA LEU A 88 -0.19 -7.00 -11.54
C LEU A 88 1.12 -7.74 -11.79
N LEU A 89 2.14 -7.02 -12.20
CA LEU A 89 3.52 -7.51 -12.20
C LEU A 89 4.09 -7.35 -10.77
N VAL A 90 4.58 -8.44 -10.21
CA VAL A 90 5.17 -8.49 -8.87
C VAL A 90 6.62 -8.94 -9.00
N VAL A 91 7.55 -8.07 -8.63
CA VAL A 91 8.99 -8.28 -8.86
C VAL A 91 9.76 -8.06 -7.57
N GLY A 92 10.75 -8.91 -7.32
CA GLY A 92 11.68 -8.73 -6.21
C GLY A 92 12.61 -9.92 -5.97
N SER A 93 13.01 -10.09 -4.72
CA SER A 93 13.98 -11.09 -4.27
C SER A 93 13.29 -12.25 -3.55
N TYR A 94 12.60 -13.10 -4.31
CA TYR A 94 11.83 -14.25 -3.80
C TYR A 94 11.91 -15.46 -4.74
N THR A 95 11.62 -16.67 -4.24
CA THR A 95 11.64 -17.89 -5.07
C THR A 95 10.25 -18.40 -5.42
N GLU A 96 9.25 -18.13 -4.56
CA GLU A 96 7.87 -18.56 -4.72
C GLU A 96 6.86 -17.41 -4.50
N ALA A 97 5.77 -17.43 -5.26
CA ALA A 97 4.61 -16.54 -5.09
C ALA A 97 3.32 -17.38 -5.14
N GLY A 98 2.53 -17.39 -4.06
CA GLY A 98 1.32 -18.21 -3.94
C GLY A 98 1.56 -19.69 -4.25
N GLU A 99 2.63 -20.27 -3.71
CA GLU A 99 3.09 -21.66 -3.94
C GLU A 99 3.54 -21.96 -5.39
N VAL A 100 3.67 -20.94 -6.25
CA VAL A 100 4.19 -21.06 -7.61
C VAL A 100 5.65 -20.63 -7.62
N ALA A 101 6.55 -21.47 -8.15
CA ALA A 101 7.95 -21.13 -8.35
C ALA A 101 8.10 -20.05 -9.42
N CYS A 102 8.46 -18.82 -9.01
CA CYS A 102 8.49 -17.63 -9.86
C CYS A 102 9.88 -16.98 -9.97
N GLN A 103 10.80 -17.28 -9.04
CA GLN A 103 12.20 -16.82 -9.10
C GLN A 103 12.37 -15.31 -9.40
N GLY A 104 11.65 -14.51 -8.61
CA GLY A 104 11.76 -13.05 -8.58
C GLY A 104 10.81 -12.29 -9.51
N ALA A 105 10.11 -12.95 -10.43
CA ALA A 105 9.13 -12.29 -11.30
C ALA A 105 7.83 -13.12 -11.46
N ALA A 106 6.70 -12.53 -11.09
CA ALA A 106 5.39 -13.15 -11.19
C ALA A 106 4.35 -12.17 -11.73
N ARG A 107 3.36 -12.71 -12.43
CA ARG A 107 2.15 -12.00 -12.86
C ARG A 107 0.96 -12.50 -12.03
N TRP A 108 0.27 -11.58 -11.37
CA TRP A 108 -0.98 -11.84 -10.65
C TRP A 108 -2.17 -11.39 -11.50
N ASN A 109 -3.08 -12.31 -11.81
CA ASN A 109 -4.23 -12.05 -12.69
C ASN A 109 -5.54 -11.74 -11.95
N GLY A 110 -5.46 -11.40 -10.66
CA GLY A 110 -6.62 -11.26 -9.79
C GLY A 110 -7.04 -12.55 -9.07
N THR A 111 -6.54 -13.72 -9.49
CA THR A 111 -6.88 -15.02 -8.88
C THR A 111 -5.71 -15.94 -8.59
N ALA A 112 -4.66 -15.89 -9.41
CA ALA A 112 -3.48 -16.75 -9.27
C ALA A 112 -2.22 -16.06 -9.78
N TYR A 113 -1.08 -16.47 -9.22
CA TYR A 113 0.25 -16.12 -9.73
C TYR A 113 0.62 -17.01 -10.92
N THR A 114 1.32 -16.43 -11.88
CA THR A 114 2.00 -17.12 -12.98
C THR A 114 3.45 -16.64 -13.04
N ALA A 115 4.39 -17.57 -13.12
CA ALA A 115 5.81 -17.24 -13.24
C ALA A 115 6.12 -16.52 -14.55
N LEU A 116 6.97 -15.49 -14.49
CA LEU A 116 7.49 -14.76 -15.64
C LEU A 116 8.98 -15.04 -15.86
N GLY A 117 9.39 -16.31 -15.79
CA GLY A 117 10.79 -16.69 -15.95
C GLY A 117 11.71 -16.21 -14.82
N GLN A 118 12.96 -16.65 -14.86
CA GLN A 118 13.94 -16.35 -13.83
C GLN A 118 14.57 -14.96 -14.06
N LEU A 119 14.63 -14.13 -13.01
CA LEU A 119 15.46 -12.92 -13.03
C LEU A 119 16.94 -13.27 -12.80
N PRO A 120 17.88 -12.56 -13.47
CA PRO A 120 19.29 -12.65 -13.12
C PRO A 120 19.54 -12.10 -11.71
N GLU A 121 20.65 -12.52 -11.10
CA GLU A 121 21.07 -12.02 -9.79
C GLU A 121 21.33 -10.51 -9.85
N GLY A 122 20.75 -9.74 -8.94
CA GLY A 122 20.87 -8.29 -8.94
C GLY A 122 19.88 -7.61 -8.00
N VAL A 123 19.86 -6.28 -8.08
CA VAL A 123 18.91 -5.43 -7.37
C VAL A 123 17.93 -4.86 -8.39
N VAL A 124 16.64 -4.96 -8.09
CA VAL A 124 15.58 -4.32 -8.86
C VAL A 124 15.30 -2.94 -8.27
N HIS A 125 15.16 -1.93 -9.13
CA HIS A 125 14.82 -0.56 -8.71
C HIS A 125 13.45 -0.12 -9.23
N CYS A 126 13.06 -0.52 -10.43
CA CYS A 126 11.82 -0.07 -11.05
C CYS A 126 11.31 -1.07 -12.10
N ALA A 127 10.06 -0.93 -12.50
CA ALA A 127 9.49 -1.61 -13.66
C ALA A 127 8.51 -0.70 -14.39
N VAL A 128 8.33 -0.93 -15.69
CA VAL A 128 7.32 -0.22 -16.49
C VAL A 128 6.78 -1.11 -17.59
N GLU A 129 5.52 -0.91 -17.96
CA GLU A 129 4.94 -1.42 -19.19
C GLU A 129 5.04 -0.35 -20.27
N HIS A 130 5.67 -0.68 -21.39
CA HIS A 130 5.80 0.22 -22.53
C HIS A 130 5.45 -0.51 -23.82
N ALA A 131 4.49 0.04 -24.58
CA ALA A 131 4.01 -0.55 -25.83
C ALA A 131 3.56 -2.03 -25.73
N GLY A 132 3.07 -2.46 -24.56
CA GLY A 132 2.65 -3.84 -24.28
C GLY A 132 3.79 -4.80 -23.92
N GLU A 133 5.02 -4.29 -23.79
CA GLU A 133 6.19 -5.02 -23.33
C GLU A 133 6.55 -4.60 -21.90
N LEU A 134 7.16 -5.52 -21.14
CA LEU A 134 7.55 -5.29 -19.75
C LEU A 134 9.04 -5.04 -19.66
N TYR A 135 9.40 -4.02 -18.90
CA TYR A 135 10.79 -3.66 -18.63
C TYR A 135 11.03 -3.59 -17.13
N ILE A 136 12.19 -4.07 -16.68
CA ILE A 136 12.65 -3.95 -15.29
C ILE A 136 14.01 -3.26 -15.30
N GLY A 137 14.11 -2.15 -14.59
CA GLY A 137 15.35 -1.42 -14.39
C GLY A 137 15.99 -1.78 -13.05
N GLY A 138 17.32 -1.86 -13.03
CA GLY A 138 18.05 -2.20 -11.82
C GLY A 138 19.55 -2.27 -12.07
N SER A 139 20.24 -3.09 -11.29
CA SER A 139 21.63 -3.47 -11.52
C SER A 139 21.80 -4.98 -11.34
N PHE A 140 22.11 -5.67 -12.43
CA PHE A 140 22.16 -7.12 -12.51
C PHE A 140 23.52 -7.63 -12.96
N ASN A 141 23.83 -8.87 -12.57
CA ASN A 141 25.07 -9.56 -12.92
C ASN A 141 26.33 -8.71 -12.61
N ASN A 142 26.36 -8.09 -11.43
CA ASN A 142 27.42 -7.16 -11.00
C ASN A 142 27.57 -5.91 -11.89
N GLY A 143 26.45 -5.33 -12.35
CA GLY A 143 26.43 -4.10 -13.12
C GLY A 143 26.72 -4.28 -14.62
N LEU A 144 26.57 -5.50 -15.14
CA LEU A 144 26.71 -5.80 -16.57
C LEU A 144 25.43 -5.58 -17.36
N ILE A 145 24.29 -5.64 -16.68
CA ILE A 145 22.94 -5.48 -17.23
C ILE A 145 22.22 -4.53 -16.27
N ASP A 146 21.55 -3.53 -16.80
CA ASP A 146 20.80 -2.54 -16.02
C ASP A 146 19.32 -2.45 -16.45
N LEU A 147 18.97 -3.07 -17.57
CA LEU A 147 17.61 -3.17 -18.07
C LEU A 147 17.30 -4.59 -18.53
N LEU A 148 16.16 -5.12 -18.11
CA LEU A 148 15.60 -6.39 -18.55
C LEU A 148 14.32 -6.15 -19.34
N HIS A 149 14.17 -6.87 -20.44
CA HIS A 149 13.00 -6.86 -21.31
C HIS A 149 12.34 -8.25 -21.37
N TRP A 150 11.02 -8.31 -21.19
CA TRP A 150 10.28 -9.58 -21.26
C TRP A 150 9.88 -9.92 -22.70
N THR A 151 10.35 -11.07 -23.18
CA THR A 151 10.08 -11.54 -24.56
C THR A 151 8.81 -12.37 -24.71
N GLY A 152 8.10 -12.66 -23.62
CA GLY A 152 7.02 -13.66 -23.59
C GLY A 152 7.48 -15.05 -23.16
N GLU A 153 8.78 -15.36 -23.24
CA GLU A 153 9.38 -16.63 -22.81
C GLU A 153 10.47 -16.45 -21.75
N ALA A 154 11.31 -15.42 -21.88
CA ALA A 154 12.41 -15.14 -20.97
C ALA A 154 12.71 -13.63 -20.86
N TRP A 155 13.40 -13.25 -19.77
CA TRP A 155 14.00 -11.93 -19.64
C TRP A 155 15.29 -11.85 -20.44
N VAL A 156 15.39 -10.83 -21.30
CA VAL A 156 16.59 -10.49 -22.05
C VAL A 156 17.16 -9.21 -21.47
N GLY A 157 18.43 -9.23 -21.10
CA GLY A 157 19.11 -8.07 -20.54
C GLY A 157 19.89 -7.26 -21.56
N GLU A 158 19.87 -5.95 -21.39
CA GLU A 158 20.72 -5.00 -22.09
C GLU A 158 21.38 -4.01 -21.12
N ALA A 159 22.29 -3.19 -21.66
CA ALA A 159 22.98 -2.15 -20.91
C ALA A 159 22.63 -0.79 -21.51
N VAL A 160 21.76 -0.04 -20.83
CA VAL A 160 21.36 1.33 -21.16
C VAL A 160 22.54 2.27 -20.88
N PHE A 161 23.16 2.13 -19.72
CA PHE A 161 24.28 2.93 -19.24
C PHE A 161 25.57 2.11 -19.35
N ALA A 162 26.41 2.39 -20.34
CA ALA A 162 27.57 1.55 -20.67
C ALA A 162 28.75 1.80 -19.70
N SER A 163 28.63 1.35 -18.45
CA SER A 163 29.63 1.54 -17.40
C SER A 163 29.94 0.26 -16.61
N LYS A 164 30.94 0.33 -15.71
CA LYS A 164 31.35 -0.82 -14.89
C LYS A 164 30.32 -1.18 -13.80
N TRP A 165 29.51 -0.21 -13.39
CA TRP A 165 28.47 -0.35 -12.38
C TRP A 165 27.24 0.40 -12.89
N ALA A 166 26.73 -0.08 -14.02
CA ALA A 166 25.53 0.47 -14.62
C ALA A 166 24.31 0.18 -13.74
N GLU A 167 23.45 1.17 -13.60
CA GLU A 167 22.18 1.03 -12.92
C GLU A 167 21.12 1.89 -13.61
N VAL A 168 19.95 1.31 -13.85
CA VAL A 168 18.72 2.04 -14.16
C VAL A 168 17.95 2.19 -12.85
N THR A 169 17.81 3.43 -12.39
CA THR A 169 17.17 3.73 -11.10
C THR A 169 15.67 3.97 -11.25
N THR A 170 15.22 4.46 -12.40
CA THR A 170 13.79 4.64 -12.69
C THR A 170 13.52 4.61 -14.20
N LEU A 171 12.31 4.18 -14.56
CA LEU A 171 11.82 4.09 -15.93
C LEU A 171 10.50 4.84 -16.04
N LEU A 172 10.28 5.55 -17.14
CA LEU A 172 9.04 6.28 -17.40
C LEU A 172 8.58 6.05 -18.84
N SER A 173 7.34 5.60 -19.00
CA SER A 173 6.67 5.50 -20.31
C SER A 173 5.72 6.67 -20.46
N HIS A 174 5.92 7.51 -21.48
CA HIS A 174 5.08 8.68 -21.73
C HIS A 174 4.95 8.94 -23.24
N GLU A 175 3.71 9.12 -23.73
CA GLU A 175 3.40 9.43 -25.13
C GLU A 175 4.12 8.54 -26.18
N GLY A 176 4.31 7.25 -25.87
CA GLY A 176 4.98 6.32 -26.77
C GLY A 176 6.50 6.43 -26.79
N GLN A 177 7.09 7.18 -25.86
CA GLN A 177 8.52 7.19 -25.57
C GLN A 177 8.81 6.49 -24.25
N LEU A 178 9.96 5.85 -24.16
CA LEU A 178 10.46 5.23 -22.94
C LEU A 178 11.72 5.96 -22.50
N TYR A 179 11.74 6.42 -21.24
CA TYR A 179 12.85 7.09 -20.61
C TYR A 179 13.44 6.18 -19.53
N ALA A 180 14.76 6.20 -19.40
CA ALA A 180 15.50 5.56 -18.35
C ALA A 180 16.41 6.58 -17.68
N ALA A 181 16.30 6.72 -16.36
CA ALA A 181 17.29 7.44 -15.58
C ALA A 181 18.23 6.46 -14.89
N GLY A 182 19.48 6.85 -14.69
CA GLY A 182 20.47 5.97 -14.12
C GLY A 182 21.86 6.57 -14.05
N GLY A 183 22.79 5.79 -13.53
CA GLY A 183 24.17 6.19 -13.25
C GLY A 183 25.19 5.58 -14.21
N GLU A 184 26.13 6.40 -14.69
CA GLU A 184 27.34 5.95 -15.38
C GLU A 184 28.58 6.20 -14.51
N SER A 185 29.28 5.11 -14.17
CA SER A 185 30.54 5.19 -13.42
C SER A 185 31.73 5.48 -14.33
N GLY A 186 32.38 6.62 -14.12
CA GLY A 186 33.61 7.04 -14.81
C GLY A 186 34.79 7.30 -13.87
N PHE A 187 35.92 7.73 -14.43
CA PHE A 187 37.12 8.09 -13.65
C PHE A 187 36.90 9.31 -12.74
N ALA A 188 36.00 10.21 -13.12
CA ALA A 188 35.72 11.45 -12.40
C ALA A 188 34.66 11.30 -11.30
N GLY A 189 34.01 10.14 -11.20
CA GLY A 189 32.86 9.90 -10.32
C GLY A 189 31.72 9.21 -11.08
N VAL A 190 30.55 9.18 -10.46
CA VAL A 190 29.30 8.71 -11.08
C VAL A 190 28.51 9.93 -11.51
N ASP A 191 28.17 10.00 -12.80
CA ASP A 191 27.21 10.96 -13.32
C ASP A 191 25.84 10.30 -13.50
N TYR A 192 24.77 11.05 -13.25
CA TYR A 192 23.41 10.56 -13.35
C TYR A 192 22.67 11.29 -14.47
N GLY A 193 22.12 10.55 -15.41
CA GLY A 193 21.51 11.11 -16.61
C GLY A 193 20.22 10.40 -16.99
N VAL A 194 19.55 10.93 -18.00
CA VAL A 194 18.36 10.33 -18.59
C VAL A 194 18.65 9.98 -20.05
N LYS A 195 18.27 8.78 -20.47
CA LYS A 195 18.26 8.35 -21.87
C LYS A 195 16.82 8.10 -22.31
N VAL A 196 16.55 8.34 -23.58
CA VAL A 196 15.27 8.06 -24.23
C VAL A 196 15.47 7.03 -25.33
N LEU A 197 14.60 6.03 -25.38
CA LEU A 197 14.60 5.02 -26.42
C LEU A 197 14.02 5.61 -27.72
N GLN A 198 14.82 5.66 -28.77
CA GLN A 198 14.43 6.16 -30.09
C GLN A 198 14.93 5.21 -31.17
N GLU A 199 14.03 4.70 -32.00
CA GLU A 199 14.34 3.79 -33.13
C GLU A 199 15.17 2.54 -32.73
N GLY A 200 15.06 2.10 -31.47
CA GLY A 200 15.79 0.95 -30.92
C GLY A 200 17.12 1.28 -30.26
N ASP A 201 17.52 2.56 -30.25
CA ASP A 201 18.74 3.04 -29.60
C ASP A 201 18.42 3.93 -28.40
N TRP A 202 19.17 3.77 -27.31
CA TRP A 202 19.10 4.64 -26.14
C TRP A 202 19.93 5.91 -26.36
N LEU A 203 19.25 7.04 -26.53
CA LEU A 203 19.88 8.35 -26.78
C LEU A 203 19.92 9.20 -25.50
N PRO A 204 21.06 9.80 -25.13
CA PRO A 204 21.16 10.60 -23.93
C PRO A 204 20.49 11.97 -24.10
N LEU A 205 19.77 12.40 -23.06
CA LEU A 205 19.39 13.80 -22.87
C LEU A 205 20.60 14.57 -22.31
N PRO A 206 21.01 15.69 -22.93
CA PRO A 206 22.08 16.53 -22.40
C PRO A 206 21.79 17.03 -20.98
N GLY A 207 22.80 17.04 -20.11
CA GLY A 207 22.69 17.51 -18.73
C GLY A 207 22.64 16.36 -17.75
N VAL A 208 23.78 16.09 -17.11
CA VAL A 208 23.93 15.07 -16.06
C VAL A 208 24.03 15.73 -14.68
N LEU A 209 23.52 15.03 -13.68
CA LEU A 209 23.38 15.47 -12.29
C LEU A 209 24.44 14.82 -11.40
N ASN A 210 24.68 15.42 -10.24
CA ASN A 210 25.67 14.96 -9.25
C ASN A 210 25.15 13.91 -8.26
N GLY A 211 23.90 13.45 -8.39
CA GLY A 211 23.29 12.46 -7.51
C GLY A 211 22.18 11.65 -8.20
N PRO A 212 21.80 10.49 -7.63
CA PRO A 212 20.78 9.61 -8.18
C PRO A 212 19.46 10.30 -8.49
N ILE A 213 18.85 9.90 -9.61
CA ILE A 213 17.47 10.23 -9.97
C ILE A 213 16.60 9.05 -9.54
N HIS A 214 15.66 9.24 -8.62
CA HIS A 214 14.80 8.18 -8.12
C HIS A 214 13.43 8.15 -8.80
N ALA A 215 12.97 9.30 -9.31
CA ALA A 215 11.67 9.42 -9.94
C ALA A 215 11.75 10.29 -11.20
N LEU A 216 10.96 9.91 -12.21
CA LEU A 216 10.69 10.71 -13.40
C LEU A 216 9.18 10.86 -13.53
N GLU A 217 8.72 12.06 -13.89
CA GLU A 217 7.30 12.33 -14.15
C GLU A 217 7.16 13.45 -15.18
N PHE A 218 6.05 13.49 -15.91
CA PHE A 218 5.71 14.63 -16.75
C PHE A 218 4.79 15.61 -16.04
N HIS A 219 5.21 16.86 -15.92
CA HIS A 219 4.39 17.96 -15.40
C HIS A 219 4.46 19.14 -16.36
N GLU A 220 3.29 19.65 -16.78
CA GLU A 220 3.17 20.77 -17.74
C GLU A 220 3.95 20.60 -19.07
N ASN A 221 4.02 19.37 -19.59
CA ASN A 221 4.80 18.98 -20.78
C ASN A 221 6.33 19.00 -20.60
N TYR A 222 6.82 19.24 -19.39
CA TYR A 222 8.23 19.09 -19.07
C TYR A 222 8.46 17.74 -18.40
N LEU A 223 9.56 17.09 -18.79
CA LEU A 223 10.10 15.97 -18.04
C LEU A 223 10.66 16.51 -16.72
N VAL A 224 10.22 15.97 -15.61
CA VAL A 224 10.67 16.30 -14.26
C VAL A 224 11.42 15.12 -13.67
N ALA A 225 12.54 15.41 -13.00
CA ALA A 225 13.31 14.44 -12.23
C ALA A 225 13.24 14.79 -10.75
N GLY A 226 13.08 13.77 -9.92
CA GLY A 226 13.18 13.82 -8.46
C GLY A 226 14.28 12.89 -7.97
N GLY A 227 15.10 13.33 -7.01
CA GLY A 227 16.21 12.50 -6.54
C GLY A 227 17.06 13.11 -5.42
N ALA A 228 18.27 12.57 -5.28
CA ALA A 228 19.25 12.98 -4.27
C ALA A 228 20.22 14.06 -4.76
N PHE A 229 20.10 14.49 -6.02
CA PHE A 229 20.99 15.48 -6.63
C PHE A 229 20.81 16.88 -6.00
N THR A 230 21.91 17.63 -5.98
CA THR A 230 21.96 19.03 -5.54
C THR A 230 22.48 19.98 -6.63
N GLY A 231 22.87 19.46 -7.79
CA GLY A 231 23.42 20.26 -8.89
C GLY A 231 23.86 19.42 -10.09
N ALA A 232 24.47 20.08 -11.06
CA ALA A 232 25.09 19.42 -12.21
C ALA A 232 26.31 18.58 -11.79
N PHE A 233 26.65 17.55 -12.57
CA PHE A 233 27.82 16.71 -12.32
C PHE A 233 29.10 17.54 -12.12
N LEU A 234 29.90 17.18 -11.09
CA LEU A 234 31.10 17.89 -10.61
C LEU A 234 30.86 19.29 -10.02
N SER A 235 29.62 19.80 -9.99
CA SER A 235 29.31 21.01 -9.25
C SER A 235 29.44 20.74 -7.74
N THR A 236 30.02 21.70 -7.03
CA THR A 236 30.11 21.70 -5.56
C THR A 236 29.14 22.71 -4.94
N GLN A 237 28.38 23.41 -5.78
CA GLN A 237 27.35 24.35 -5.35
C GLN A 237 25.99 23.64 -5.35
N ASN A 238 25.15 24.01 -4.39
CA ASN A 238 23.76 23.56 -4.35
C ASN A 238 22.93 24.45 -5.27
N GLU A 239 22.78 24.02 -6.52
CA GLU A 239 22.16 24.76 -7.62
C GLU A 239 20.81 24.18 -8.06
N ILE A 240 20.57 22.89 -7.75
CA ILE A 240 19.38 22.15 -8.15
C ILE A 240 18.95 21.27 -6.98
N MET A 241 18.06 21.75 -6.13
CA MET A 241 17.65 21.06 -4.91
C MET A 241 16.58 19.99 -5.20
N HIS A 242 17.02 18.75 -5.44
CA HIS A 242 16.23 17.51 -5.44
C HIS A 242 15.13 17.34 -6.49
N VAL A 243 14.54 18.41 -7.03
CA VAL A 243 13.56 18.35 -8.11
C VAL A 243 13.90 19.36 -9.20
N ALA A 244 13.95 18.87 -10.44
CA ALA A 244 14.31 19.67 -11.60
C ALA A 244 13.47 19.31 -12.80
N ARG A 245 13.14 20.32 -13.62
CA ARG A 245 12.55 20.11 -14.94
C ARG A 245 13.61 20.20 -16.03
N TYR A 246 13.41 19.42 -17.08
CA TYR A 246 14.28 19.43 -18.25
C TYR A 246 13.95 20.61 -19.15
N MET A 247 14.97 21.42 -19.50
CA MET A 247 14.85 22.56 -20.41
C MET A 247 16.02 22.59 -21.40
N ASP A 248 15.70 22.61 -22.70
CA ASP A 248 16.62 22.69 -23.84
C ASP A 248 17.80 21.69 -23.81
N ILE A 249 18.81 21.95 -22.98
CA ILE A 249 20.06 21.20 -22.87
C ILE A 249 20.44 20.84 -21.42
N GLY A 250 19.54 20.99 -20.45
CA GLY A 250 19.85 20.66 -19.07
C GLY A 250 18.70 20.78 -18.08
N TRP A 251 19.02 20.58 -16.81
CA TRP A 251 18.07 20.56 -15.71
C TRP A 251 18.02 21.91 -15.00
N VAL A 252 16.80 22.38 -14.74
CA VAL A 252 16.54 23.63 -14.03
C VAL A 252 15.65 23.33 -12.83
N GLN A 253 16.06 23.81 -11.65
CA GLN A 253 15.26 23.67 -10.44
C GLN A 253 13.87 24.27 -10.63
N ILE A 254 12.84 23.57 -10.16
CA ILE A 254 11.45 24.05 -10.25
C ILE A 254 11.20 25.18 -9.25
N ALA A 255 11.52 24.94 -7.97
CA ALA A 255 11.28 25.86 -6.86
C ALA A 255 12.13 25.48 -5.64
N ASP A 256 12.28 26.40 -4.68
CA ASP A 256 12.92 26.13 -3.38
C ASP A 256 11.94 25.44 -2.40
N GLY A 257 12.44 24.90 -1.29
CA GLY A 257 11.59 24.39 -0.18
C GLY A 257 11.68 22.88 0.10
N LEU A 258 12.46 22.14 -0.70
CA LEU A 258 12.79 20.74 -0.44
C LEU A 258 14.22 20.64 0.11
N ASP A 259 14.36 19.98 1.25
CA ASP A 259 15.59 19.88 2.07
C ASP A 259 16.12 18.45 2.22
N GLY A 260 15.56 17.50 1.48
CA GLY A 260 15.92 16.08 1.54
C GLY A 260 15.71 15.38 0.19
N THR A 261 16.14 14.12 0.13
CA THR A 261 16.03 13.29 -1.07
C THR A 261 14.58 13.07 -1.44
N VAL A 262 14.25 13.22 -2.73
CA VAL A 262 12.96 12.83 -3.30
C VAL A 262 13.06 11.40 -3.82
N HIS A 263 12.15 10.54 -3.39
CA HIS A 263 12.09 9.13 -3.80
C HIS A 263 10.99 8.85 -4.81
N ASP A 264 9.88 9.59 -4.76
CA ASP A 264 8.79 9.44 -5.72
C ASP A 264 8.16 10.78 -6.10
N LEU A 265 7.60 10.83 -7.30
CA LEU A 265 6.89 11.98 -7.88
C LEU A 265 5.55 11.53 -8.44
N MET A 266 4.52 12.33 -8.24
CA MET A 266 3.17 12.03 -8.74
C MET A 266 2.46 13.32 -9.12
N VAL A 267 1.78 13.32 -10.28
CA VAL A 267 0.89 14.44 -10.66
C VAL A 267 -0.56 14.11 -10.30
N HIS A 268 -1.22 15.04 -9.59
CA HIS A 268 -2.64 14.94 -9.26
C HIS A 268 -3.27 16.34 -9.25
N GLU A 269 -4.44 16.50 -9.87
CA GLU A 269 -5.18 17.78 -9.95
C GLU A 269 -4.33 19.00 -10.37
N ASN A 270 -3.45 18.81 -11.36
CA ASN A 270 -2.46 19.79 -11.85
C ASN A 270 -1.30 20.13 -10.89
N ALA A 271 -1.32 19.66 -9.65
CA ALA A 271 -0.18 19.78 -8.75
C ALA A 271 0.81 18.63 -8.97
N LEU A 272 2.10 18.94 -8.81
CA LEU A 272 3.15 17.94 -8.68
C LEU A 272 3.38 17.68 -7.20
N TYR A 273 3.32 16.42 -6.79
CA TYR A 273 3.63 15.96 -5.44
C TYR A 273 5.00 15.29 -5.43
N ALA A 274 5.74 15.52 -4.35
CA ALA A 274 7.02 14.88 -4.07
C ALA A 274 6.97 14.26 -2.67
N THR A 275 7.49 13.04 -2.54
CA THR A 275 7.69 12.36 -1.25
C THR A 275 9.12 11.83 -1.13
N GLY A 276 9.61 11.67 0.09
CA GLY A 276 10.97 11.17 0.31
C GLY A 276 11.40 11.13 1.77
N ASP A 277 12.59 11.65 2.06
CA ASP A 277 13.14 11.68 3.41
C ASP A 277 12.16 12.34 4.41
N MET A 278 11.97 11.71 5.58
CA MET A 278 11.04 12.19 6.61
C MET A 278 11.75 12.60 7.89
N VAL A 279 12.12 11.63 8.73
CA VAL A 279 12.63 11.88 10.09
C VAL A 279 13.87 11.04 10.32
N SER A 280 14.94 11.66 10.80
CA SER A 280 16.21 10.98 11.13
C SER A 280 16.69 11.37 12.53
N MET A 281 17.75 10.73 13.01
CA MET A 281 18.38 11.05 14.30
C MET A 281 19.01 12.45 14.35
N ILE A 282 19.26 13.07 13.19
CA ILE A 282 19.97 14.35 13.06
C ILE A 282 19.06 15.51 12.64
N GLY A 283 17.80 15.24 12.29
CA GLY A 283 16.85 16.26 11.85
C GLY A 283 15.65 15.69 11.10
N THR A 284 14.79 16.59 10.63
CA THR A 284 13.64 16.30 9.77
C THR A 284 13.84 16.85 8.37
N SER A 285 13.09 16.27 7.43
CA SER A 285 12.93 16.72 6.06
C SER A 285 11.43 16.92 5.76
N PHE A 286 11.10 17.22 4.51
CA PHE A 286 9.75 17.58 4.08
C PHE A 286 8.69 16.46 4.15
N GLY A 287 9.07 15.19 3.99
CA GLY A 287 8.17 14.02 3.95
C GLY A 287 7.19 13.97 2.77
N LEU A 288 6.27 14.92 2.68
CA LEU A 288 5.37 15.14 1.55
C LEU A 288 5.25 16.64 1.28
N ALA A 289 5.41 17.01 0.01
CA ALA A 289 5.24 18.38 -0.45
C ALA A 289 4.49 18.41 -1.79
N SER A 290 3.87 19.54 -2.08
CA SER A 290 3.21 19.78 -3.36
C SER A 290 3.62 21.13 -3.94
N ILE A 291 3.55 21.24 -5.26
CA ILE A 291 3.68 22.50 -5.96
C ILE A 291 2.65 22.60 -7.07
N GLU A 292 1.86 23.67 -7.00
CA GLU A 292 1.01 24.13 -8.08
C GLU A 292 1.76 25.13 -8.97
N ASN A 293 1.18 25.40 -10.12
CA ASN A 293 1.76 26.29 -11.12
C ASN A 293 2.02 27.70 -10.57
N ASP A 294 3.08 28.34 -11.07
CA ASP A 294 3.51 29.71 -10.73
C ASP A 294 3.93 29.95 -9.26
N LEU A 295 3.97 28.91 -8.42
CA LEU A 295 4.51 29.03 -7.06
C LEU A 295 6.05 29.08 -7.09
N ALA A 296 6.60 29.98 -6.28
CA ALA A 296 8.05 30.15 -6.15
C ALA A 296 8.69 29.13 -5.19
N GLU A 297 7.87 28.45 -4.38
CA GLU A 297 8.30 27.54 -3.32
C GLU A 297 7.35 26.34 -3.22
N TRP A 298 7.91 25.18 -2.83
CA TRP A 298 7.17 23.99 -2.49
C TRP A 298 6.35 24.19 -1.21
N THR A 299 5.10 23.75 -1.23
CA THR A 299 4.26 23.72 -0.03
C THR A 299 4.46 22.41 0.70
N GLN A 300 5.11 22.45 1.87
CA GLN A 300 5.24 21.29 2.74
C GLN A 300 3.88 20.93 3.36
N LEU A 301 3.46 19.68 3.20
CA LEU A 301 2.16 19.18 3.66
C LEU A 301 2.26 18.50 5.04
N MET A 302 3.47 18.26 5.53
CA MET A 302 3.77 17.65 6.83
C MET A 302 4.70 18.53 7.71
N PRO A 303 4.40 19.83 7.93
CA PRO A 303 5.32 20.74 8.62
C PRO A 303 5.60 20.37 10.08
N ASN A 304 4.76 19.54 10.72
CA ASN A 304 4.96 19.04 12.09
C ASN A 304 5.18 17.52 12.13
N ILE A 305 5.84 16.95 11.12
CA ILE A 305 6.03 15.50 10.93
C ILE A 305 6.49 14.73 12.17
N THR A 306 7.32 15.32 13.06
CA THR A 306 7.79 14.67 14.30
C THR A 306 6.70 14.40 15.33
N ASN A 307 5.52 14.99 15.17
CA ASN A 307 4.41 14.77 16.11
C ASN A 307 3.75 13.40 15.91
N TYR A 308 3.92 12.79 14.74
CA TYR A 308 3.22 11.56 14.36
C TYR A 308 4.09 10.58 13.55
N ILE A 309 5.29 10.96 13.11
CA ILE A 309 6.30 10.07 12.54
C ILE A 309 7.54 10.05 13.45
N SER A 310 8.05 8.86 13.77
CA SER A 310 9.29 8.68 14.52
C SER A 310 10.37 8.00 13.69
N VAL A 311 11.61 8.03 14.17
CA VAL A 311 12.65 7.09 13.72
C VAL A 311 12.30 5.66 14.14
N SER A 312 12.88 4.69 13.45
CA SER A 312 12.79 3.28 13.84
C SER A 312 13.45 3.02 15.21
N PRO A 313 12.97 2.05 16.01
CA PRO A 313 13.61 1.66 17.28
C PRO A 313 15.06 1.20 17.19
N VAL A 314 15.56 0.90 15.99
CA VAL A 314 16.97 0.54 15.72
C VAL A 314 17.78 1.71 15.12
N ASP A 315 17.34 2.94 15.36
CA ASP A 315 17.95 4.19 14.90
C ASP A 315 18.01 4.34 13.36
N ALA A 316 17.14 3.65 12.63
CA ALA A 316 16.98 3.83 11.19
C ALA A 316 16.08 5.04 10.87
N PRO A 317 16.40 5.85 9.85
CA PRO A 317 15.58 6.98 9.45
C PRO A 317 14.23 6.51 8.89
N SER A 318 13.18 7.30 9.12
CA SER A 318 11.92 7.13 8.42
C SER A 318 11.99 7.77 7.04
N VAL A 319 11.66 7.00 6.01
CA VAL A 319 11.72 7.42 4.61
C VAL A 319 10.48 6.95 3.85
N ALA A 320 9.89 7.82 3.05
CA ALA A 320 8.88 7.46 2.06
C ALA A 320 9.55 6.99 0.77
N ARG A 321 9.03 5.96 0.13
CA ARG A 321 9.61 5.34 -1.07
C ARG A 321 8.72 5.42 -2.31
N SER A 322 7.41 5.30 -2.12
CA SER A 322 6.43 5.26 -3.20
C SER A 322 5.12 5.83 -2.70
N MET A 323 4.35 6.49 -3.57
CA MET A 323 3.03 7.01 -3.25
C MET A 323 2.01 6.76 -4.36
N VAL A 324 0.75 6.70 -3.96
CA VAL A 324 -0.37 6.63 -4.88
C VAL A 324 -1.55 7.44 -4.37
N VAL A 325 -2.29 8.05 -5.28
CA VAL A 325 -3.50 8.80 -4.96
C VAL A 325 -4.75 7.96 -5.25
N HIS A 326 -5.69 7.96 -4.31
CA HIS A 326 -7.06 7.47 -4.54
C HIS A 326 -8.04 8.52 -4.01
N GLN A 327 -8.87 9.06 -4.90
CA GLN A 327 -9.73 10.21 -4.61
C GLN A 327 -8.87 11.39 -4.11
N ASP A 328 -9.20 11.95 -2.95
CA ASP A 328 -8.51 13.12 -2.38
C ASP A 328 -7.45 12.70 -1.33
N ARG A 329 -7.08 11.42 -1.30
CA ARG A 329 -6.14 10.86 -0.32
C ARG A 329 -4.88 10.35 -1.00
N ILE A 330 -3.73 10.66 -0.39
CA ILE A 330 -2.43 10.17 -0.84
C ILE A 330 -1.94 9.11 0.14
N PHE A 331 -1.69 7.92 -0.36
CA PHE A 331 -1.13 6.81 0.39
C PHE A 331 0.36 6.76 0.13
N ILE A 332 1.16 6.71 1.19
CA ILE A 332 2.62 6.77 1.11
C ILE A 332 3.16 5.52 1.78
N ALA A 333 3.92 4.74 1.01
CA ALA A 333 4.64 3.57 1.47
C ALA A 333 6.12 3.88 1.69
N GLY A 334 6.74 3.24 2.69
CA GLY A 334 8.16 3.37 2.96
C GLY A 334 8.63 2.58 4.17
N ASP A 335 9.79 2.97 4.70
CA ASP A 335 10.21 2.58 6.05
C ASP A 335 9.69 3.66 7.01
N ILE A 336 8.40 3.61 7.32
CA ILE A 336 7.70 4.67 8.06
C ILE A 336 7.24 4.12 9.39
N HIS A 337 7.54 4.83 10.47
CA HIS A 337 7.04 4.53 11.81
C HIS A 337 6.10 5.65 12.25
N SER A 338 4.81 5.35 12.29
CA SER A 338 3.75 6.36 12.48
C SER A 338 2.89 6.07 13.70
N TYR A 339 2.35 7.12 14.30
CA TYR A 339 1.44 7.02 15.44
C TYR A 339 0.46 8.18 15.51
N THR A 340 -0.76 7.87 15.93
CA THR A 340 -1.80 8.86 16.23
C THR A 340 -2.53 8.42 17.49
N GLY A 341 -2.36 9.17 18.59
CA GLY A 341 -2.88 8.76 19.89
C GLY A 341 -2.26 7.44 20.35
N LEU A 342 -3.09 6.39 20.49
CA LEU A 342 -2.65 5.03 20.85
C LEU A 342 -2.48 4.10 19.63
N THR A 343 -2.82 4.57 18.42
CA THR A 343 -2.66 3.80 17.19
C THR A 343 -1.22 3.90 16.71
N TYR A 344 -0.63 2.77 16.36
CA TYR A 344 0.69 2.67 15.76
C TYR A 344 0.56 2.02 14.39
N GLY A 345 1.36 2.46 13.42
CA GLY A 345 1.44 1.80 12.12
C GLY A 345 2.85 1.87 11.54
N ARG A 346 3.14 0.93 10.66
CA ARG A 346 4.43 0.77 10.01
C ARG A 346 4.23 0.55 8.53
N GLY A 347 5.08 1.16 7.73
CA GLY A 347 5.10 0.94 6.29
C GLY A 347 4.20 1.89 5.50
N VAL A 348 2.93 2.09 5.89
CA VAL A 348 1.99 2.92 5.10
C VAL A 348 1.26 3.95 5.95
N VAL A 349 1.26 5.19 5.48
CA VAL A 349 0.46 6.31 6.02
C VAL A 349 -0.46 6.86 4.95
N ALA A 350 -1.55 7.51 5.37
CA ALA A 350 -2.47 8.20 4.48
C ALA A 350 -2.56 9.68 4.83
N TYR A 351 -2.34 10.55 3.84
CA TYR A 351 -2.56 11.99 3.91
C TYR A 351 -3.97 12.32 3.40
N ASN A 352 -4.74 13.07 4.18
CA ASN A 352 -6.17 13.29 3.94
C ASN A 352 -6.51 14.67 3.35
N GLY A 353 -5.52 15.41 2.83
CA GLY A 353 -5.74 16.67 2.10
C GLY A 353 -5.59 17.95 2.92
N ALA A 354 -5.37 17.86 4.23
CA ALA A 354 -5.06 19.02 5.08
C ALA A 354 -3.66 18.90 5.70
N PRO A 355 -2.93 20.01 5.93
CA PRO A 355 -1.59 19.96 6.53
C PRO A 355 -1.56 19.16 7.84
N ASP A 356 -0.58 18.26 7.97
CA ASP A 356 -0.42 17.32 9.09
C ASP A 356 -1.61 16.36 9.36
N ASP A 357 -2.63 16.33 8.49
CA ASP A 357 -3.72 15.34 8.54
C ASP A 357 -3.23 14.03 7.92
N VAL A 358 -2.37 13.35 8.67
CA VAL A 358 -1.73 12.09 8.32
C VAL A 358 -2.05 11.05 9.39
N GLU A 359 -2.51 9.88 8.95
CA GLU A 359 -2.81 8.77 9.84
C GLU A 359 -2.03 7.50 9.46
N PRO A 360 -1.63 6.68 10.46
CA PRO A 360 -1.21 5.30 10.22
C PRO A 360 -2.31 4.55 9.47
N PHE A 361 -1.97 3.98 8.30
CA PHE A 361 -2.96 3.30 7.45
C PHE A 361 -2.79 1.78 7.43
N CYS A 362 -1.55 1.32 7.61
CA CYS A 362 -1.22 -0.09 7.74
C CYS A 362 -0.17 -0.28 8.86
N ASP A 363 -0.19 -1.45 9.51
CA ASP A 363 0.96 -1.94 10.26
C ASP A 363 1.58 -3.10 9.49
N PHE A 364 2.36 -2.79 8.46
CA PHE A 364 3.02 -3.77 7.60
C PHE A 364 4.16 -4.51 8.33
N LEU A 365 4.58 -4.05 9.52
CA LEU A 365 5.64 -4.67 10.33
C LEU A 365 7.01 -4.81 9.64
N GLY A 366 7.27 -3.97 8.63
CA GLY A 366 8.54 -3.87 7.93
C GLY A 366 8.52 -2.73 6.90
N PRO A 367 9.60 -2.56 6.10
CA PRO A 367 9.63 -1.54 5.07
C PRO A 367 8.69 -1.92 3.92
N ALA A 368 7.76 -1.03 3.59
CA ALA A 368 6.99 -1.08 2.36
C ALA A 368 7.84 -0.45 1.24
N ASN A 369 8.19 -1.25 0.23
CA ASN A 369 9.05 -0.82 -0.87
C ASN A 369 8.28 -0.05 -1.93
N ASP A 370 7.08 -0.51 -2.24
CA ASP A 370 6.27 0.03 -3.31
C ASP A 370 4.76 -0.13 -3.02
N ILE A 371 3.96 0.78 -3.55
CA ILE A 371 2.50 0.84 -3.37
C ILE A 371 1.82 1.20 -4.68
N THR A 372 0.70 0.55 -4.97
CA THR A 372 -0.05 0.83 -6.20
C THR A 372 -1.54 0.58 -6.04
N LEU A 373 -2.32 1.04 -7.02
CA LEU A 373 -3.74 0.75 -7.15
C LEU A 373 -3.97 -0.26 -8.27
N LEU A 374 -4.50 -1.41 -7.89
CA LEU A 374 -5.03 -2.40 -8.82
C LEU A 374 -6.54 -2.19 -9.00
N ASN A 375 -7.04 -2.28 -10.23
CA ASN A 375 -8.46 -2.12 -10.56
C ASN A 375 -9.11 -0.80 -10.08
N GLY A 376 -8.31 0.22 -9.76
CA GLY A 376 -8.77 1.55 -9.34
C GLY A 376 -9.24 1.67 -7.88
N SER A 377 -9.41 0.57 -7.15
CA SER A 377 -9.81 0.60 -5.72
C SER A 377 -8.99 -0.32 -4.82
N GLN A 378 -8.33 -1.34 -5.37
CA GLN A 378 -7.56 -2.27 -4.57
C GLN A 378 -6.16 -1.71 -4.33
N LEU A 379 -5.88 -1.27 -3.11
CA LEU A 379 -4.55 -0.83 -2.73
C LEU A 379 -3.67 -2.06 -2.50
N VAL A 380 -2.51 -2.10 -3.17
CA VAL A 380 -1.55 -3.20 -3.06
C VAL A 380 -0.22 -2.64 -2.60
N VAL A 381 0.41 -3.31 -1.64
CA VAL A 381 1.68 -2.90 -1.03
C VAL A 381 2.64 -4.06 -1.07
N GLY A 382 3.80 -3.87 -1.69
CA GLY A 382 4.92 -4.80 -1.69
C GLY A 382 6.04 -4.32 -0.78
N GLY A 383 6.76 -5.24 -0.12
CA GLY A 383 7.90 -4.88 0.69
C GLY A 383 8.56 -6.08 1.37
N SER A 384 9.15 -5.85 2.54
CA SER A 384 9.72 -6.90 3.39
C SER A 384 8.94 -7.06 4.68
N SER A 385 8.09 -8.07 4.76
CA SER A 385 7.33 -8.41 5.96
C SER A 385 7.00 -9.89 6.04
N GLU A 386 7.67 -10.60 6.95
CA GLU A 386 7.43 -12.04 7.14
C GLU A 386 6.00 -12.34 7.62
N PHE A 387 5.40 -11.46 8.43
CA PHE A 387 4.05 -11.67 8.95
C PHE A 387 2.99 -11.60 7.83
N PHE A 388 3.23 -10.74 6.85
CA PHE A 388 2.29 -10.45 5.76
C PHE A 388 2.68 -11.08 4.44
N HIS A 389 3.67 -11.97 4.46
CA HIS A 389 4.19 -12.66 3.27
C HIS A 389 4.59 -11.65 2.17
N ASN A 390 5.18 -10.52 2.60
CA ASN A 390 5.84 -9.51 1.76
C ASN A 390 4.97 -8.76 0.73
N ILE A 391 3.69 -9.11 0.56
CA ILE A 391 2.75 -8.39 -0.30
C ILE A 391 1.31 -8.49 0.23
N ILE A 392 0.66 -7.34 0.44
CA ILE A 392 -0.70 -7.25 0.96
C ILE A 392 -1.59 -6.40 0.08
N SER A 393 -2.89 -6.59 0.25
CA SER A 393 -3.88 -5.73 -0.38
C SER A 393 -5.06 -5.44 0.54
N THR A 394 -5.75 -4.35 0.25
CA THR A 394 -7.04 -4.00 0.84
C THR A 394 -7.90 -3.23 -0.18
N GLU A 395 -9.22 -3.27 -0.03
CA GLU A 395 -10.14 -2.56 -0.91
C GLU A 395 -10.49 -1.18 -0.34
N LEU A 396 -10.22 -0.14 -1.13
CA LEU A 396 -10.63 1.23 -0.86
C LEU A 396 -12.04 1.44 -1.42
N THR A 397 -13.07 0.92 -0.74
CA THR A 397 -14.45 1.17 -1.18
C THR A 397 -14.90 2.58 -0.81
N THR A 398 -15.51 3.30 -1.75
CA THR A 398 -15.95 4.70 -1.63
C THR A 398 -17.23 4.90 -0.80
N SER A 399 -17.47 4.07 0.20
CA SER A 399 -18.70 4.15 0.99
C SER A 399 -18.48 3.64 2.39
N ILE A 400 -19.09 4.33 3.35
CA ILE A 400 -19.62 3.72 4.58
C ILE A 400 -20.61 2.65 4.12
N GLY A 401 -20.10 1.48 3.76
CA GLY A 401 -20.85 0.26 3.91
C GLY A 401 -21.03 0.02 5.40
N PRO A 402 -22.12 -0.61 5.85
CA PRO A 402 -22.07 -1.20 7.18
C PRO A 402 -20.78 -2.02 7.24
N ALA A 403 -20.10 -2.02 8.39
CA ALA A 403 -19.07 -3.03 8.66
C ALA A 403 -19.52 -4.31 7.97
N SER A 404 -18.70 -4.88 7.10
CA SER A 404 -18.96 -6.23 6.63
C SER A 404 -19.02 -7.03 7.92
N GLU A 405 -20.23 -7.23 8.45
CA GLU A 405 -20.51 -8.32 9.34
C GLU A 405 -19.95 -9.47 8.56
N GLU A 406 -18.85 -10.03 9.06
CA GLU A 406 -18.39 -11.33 8.63
C GLU A 406 -19.67 -12.17 8.63
N LEU A 407 -20.16 -12.52 7.43
CA LEU A 407 -21.42 -13.22 7.27
C LEU A 407 -21.15 -14.65 7.73
N GLU A 408 -20.99 -14.81 9.04
CA GLU A 408 -20.53 -16.05 9.64
C GLU A 408 -21.72 -17.00 9.72
N LEU A 409 -21.57 -18.15 9.09
CA LEU A 409 -22.54 -19.22 9.18
C LEU A 409 -22.41 -19.87 10.55
N ARG A 410 -23.50 -19.97 11.32
CA ARG A 410 -23.50 -20.69 12.60
C ARG A 410 -24.01 -22.11 12.43
N PHE A 411 -23.25 -23.08 12.91
CA PHE A 411 -23.56 -24.51 12.74
C PHE A 411 -24.00 -25.12 14.06
N TYR A 412 -25.13 -25.83 14.04
CA TYR A 412 -25.60 -26.60 15.20
C TYR A 412 -26.29 -27.91 14.78
N PRO A 413 -25.92 -29.06 15.40
CA PRO A 413 -24.76 -29.26 16.27
C PRO A 413 -23.44 -29.19 15.48
N ASN A 414 -22.36 -28.76 16.12
CA ASN A 414 -21.00 -28.82 15.60
C ASN A 414 -20.04 -29.16 16.76
N PRO A 415 -19.42 -30.36 16.80
CA PRO A 415 -19.41 -31.40 15.76
C PRO A 415 -20.79 -32.04 15.51
N THR A 416 -21.01 -32.58 14.30
CA THR A 416 -22.25 -33.24 13.87
C THR A 416 -22.03 -34.70 13.49
N VAL A 417 -23.09 -35.51 13.58
CA VAL A 417 -23.12 -36.92 13.16
C VAL A 417 -24.04 -37.10 11.96
N ASP A 418 -25.33 -36.76 12.07
CA ASP A 418 -26.29 -37.04 11.00
C ASP A 418 -26.80 -35.79 10.28
N ARG A 419 -26.96 -34.68 10.99
CA ARG A 419 -27.54 -33.43 10.45
C ARG A 419 -26.86 -32.21 11.04
N VAL A 420 -26.69 -31.18 10.22
CA VAL A 420 -26.24 -29.86 10.67
C VAL A 420 -27.23 -28.80 10.23
N SER A 421 -27.57 -27.91 11.16
CA SER A 421 -28.37 -26.73 10.91
C SER A 421 -27.43 -25.54 10.76
N ILE A 422 -27.62 -24.77 9.70
CA ILE A 422 -26.81 -23.61 9.34
C ILE A 422 -27.68 -22.38 9.48
N THR A 423 -27.46 -21.62 10.54
CA THR A 423 -28.11 -20.32 10.73
C THR A 423 -27.39 -19.30 9.87
N LEU A 424 -28.17 -18.61 9.04
CA LEU A 424 -27.69 -17.62 8.10
C LEU A 424 -27.79 -16.22 8.70
N PRO A 425 -26.82 -15.34 8.45
CA PRO A 425 -26.95 -13.92 8.71
C PRO A 425 -28.22 -13.31 8.10
N THR A 426 -28.82 -12.35 8.81
CA THR A 426 -30.05 -11.67 8.40
C THR A 426 -29.88 -10.79 7.15
N SER A 427 -28.64 -10.52 6.78
CA SER A 427 -28.18 -9.71 5.65
C SER A 427 -28.10 -10.48 4.31
N LEU A 428 -28.23 -11.81 4.30
CA LEU A 428 -28.30 -12.61 3.06
C LEU A 428 -29.70 -12.64 2.43
N GLY A 429 -29.78 -12.32 1.14
CA GLY A 429 -30.96 -12.31 0.29
C GLY A 429 -31.67 -13.66 0.13
N ALA A 430 -32.84 -13.67 -0.51
CA ALA A 430 -33.78 -14.79 -0.44
C ALA A 430 -33.42 -16.03 -1.29
N ALA A 431 -32.58 -15.89 -2.33
CA ALA A 431 -32.13 -16.98 -3.19
C ALA A 431 -30.66 -17.30 -2.88
N LYS A 432 -30.37 -18.55 -2.50
CA LYS A 432 -29.08 -18.90 -1.88
C LYS A 432 -28.47 -20.11 -2.58
N ASN A 433 -27.28 -19.94 -3.14
CA ASN A 433 -26.46 -21.03 -3.65
C ASN A 433 -25.56 -21.52 -2.52
N VAL A 434 -25.71 -22.78 -2.14
CA VAL A 434 -24.91 -23.41 -1.08
C VAL A 434 -23.89 -24.33 -1.73
N ARG A 435 -22.62 -24.22 -1.34
CA ARG A 435 -21.54 -25.13 -1.73
C ARG A 435 -20.88 -25.69 -0.49
N VAL A 436 -20.59 -26.98 -0.50
CA VAL A 436 -19.87 -27.66 0.58
C VAL A 436 -18.61 -28.28 0.02
N THR A 437 -17.46 -27.95 0.60
CA THR A 437 -16.15 -28.50 0.22
C THR A 437 -15.53 -29.27 1.37
N ASP A 438 -14.84 -30.35 1.07
CA ASP A 438 -14.03 -31.07 2.06
C ASP A 438 -12.70 -30.33 2.35
N ALA A 439 -11.93 -30.82 3.32
CA ALA A 439 -10.66 -30.22 3.75
C ALA A 439 -9.57 -30.16 2.64
N SER A 440 -9.76 -30.86 1.52
CA SER A 440 -8.88 -30.80 0.35
C SER A 440 -9.37 -29.81 -0.73
N GLY A 441 -10.45 -29.07 -0.46
CA GLY A 441 -11.06 -28.12 -1.39
C GLY A 441 -11.98 -28.77 -2.43
N ARG A 442 -12.23 -30.08 -2.37
CA ARG A 442 -13.09 -30.78 -3.32
C ARG A 442 -14.56 -30.53 -2.99
N LEU A 443 -15.35 -30.16 -4.00
CA LEU A 443 -16.80 -29.97 -3.88
C LEU A 443 -17.50 -31.31 -3.60
N VAL A 444 -18.22 -31.39 -2.48
CA VAL A 444 -18.93 -32.60 -2.03
C VAL A 444 -20.45 -32.45 -2.08
N ASP A 445 -20.98 -31.23 -2.00
CA ASP A 445 -22.41 -30.93 -2.19
C ASP A 445 -22.59 -29.52 -2.76
N ALA A 446 -23.60 -29.31 -3.60
CA ALA A 446 -23.97 -28.01 -4.15
C ALA A 446 -25.45 -27.97 -4.52
N ASP A 447 -26.19 -26.99 -3.99
CA ASP A 447 -27.62 -26.86 -4.21
C ASP A 447 -28.12 -25.41 -4.07
N THR A 448 -29.24 -25.08 -4.69
CA THR A 448 -29.90 -23.77 -4.56
C THR A 448 -31.10 -23.91 -3.64
N ARG A 449 -31.07 -23.23 -2.48
CA ARG A 449 -32.08 -23.41 -1.43
C ARG A 449 -32.88 -22.11 -1.19
N PRO A 450 -34.21 -22.10 -1.41
CA PRO A 450 -35.06 -20.97 -1.07
C PRO A 450 -35.44 -20.99 0.42
N GLY A 451 -35.26 -19.88 1.16
CA GLY A 451 -35.72 -19.79 2.56
C GLY A 451 -35.07 -18.69 3.44
N SER A 452 -35.78 -18.31 4.50
CA SER A 452 -35.35 -17.29 5.48
C SER A 452 -34.59 -17.92 6.66
N GLY A 453 -33.34 -17.49 6.88
CA GLY A 453 -32.58 -17.61 8.13
C GLY A 453 -31.95 -18.96 8.50
N LEU A 454 -32.40 -20.10 7.97
CA LEU A 454 -31.90 -21.43 8.38
C LEU A 454 -31.83 -22.43 7.21
N ILE A 455 -30.73 -23.18 7.13
CA ILE A 455 -30.55 -24.28 6.19
C ILE A 455 -30.29 -25.58 6.96
N GLU A 456 -31.08 -26.63 6.73
CA GLU A 456 -30.81 -27.95 7.28
C GLU A 456 -30.11 -28.84 6.24
N MET A 457 -29.01 -29.50 6.62
CA MET A 457 -28.26 -30.41 5.77
C MET A 457 -28.17 -31.81 6.39
N ASP A 458 -28.40 -32.84 5.58
CA ASP A 458 -28.12 -34.24 5.92
C ASP A 458 -26.67 -34.55 5.52
N VAL A 459 -25.86 -34.92 6.51
CA VAL A 459 -24.41 -35.13 6.34
C VAL A 459 -24.01 -36.59 6.53
N ARG A 460 -24.97 -37.53 6.57
CA ARG A 460 -24.69 -38.96 6.79
C ARG A 460 -23.82 -39.59 5.71
N ALA A 461 -23.90 -39.07 4.49
CA ALA A 461 -23.12 -39.55 3.35
C ALA A 461 -21.67 -39.00 3.33
N LEU A 462 -21.37 -37.98 4.16
CA LEU A 462 -20.04 -37.38 4.24
C LEU A 462 -19.12 -38.23 5.12
N ALA A 463 -17.85 -38.34 4.72
CA ALA A 463 -16.82 -38.98 5.54
C ALA A 463 -16.52 -38.13 6.79
N ALA A 464 -15.98 -38.73 7.84
CA ALA A 464 -15.52 -37.98 9.01
C ALA A 464 -14.41 -36.99 8.60
N GLY A 465 -14.52 -35.73 9.04
CA GLY A 465 -13.60 -34.67 8.62
C GLY A 465 -14.16 -33.26 8.76
N ASN A 466 -13.36 -32.27 8.37
CA ASN A 466 -13.74 -30.87 8.34
C ASN A 466 -14.33 -30.50 6.98
N TYR A 467 -15.42 -29.75 7.01
CA TYR A 467 -16.11 -29.27 5.83
C TYR A 467 -16.30 -27.77 5.92
N GLN A 468 -16.12 -27.10 4.79
CA GLN A 468 -16.41 -25.68 4.61
C GLN A 468 -17.71 -25.53 3.83
N VAL A 469 -18.57 -24.63 4.28
CA VAL A 469 -19.81 -24.27 3.60
C VAL A 469 -19.71 -22.82 3.17
N GLU A 470 -20.04 -22.58 1.91
CA GLU A 470 -20.17 -21.27 1.29
C GLU A 470 -21.63 -21.06 0.89
N VAL A 471 -22.20 -19.91 1.24
CA VAL A 471 -23.56 -19.51 0.87
C VAL A 471 -23.49 -18.16 0.15
N ASN A 472 -23.96 -18.12 -1.10
CA ASN A 472 -23.92 -16.93 -1.94
C ASN A 472 -25.34 -16.53 -2.42
N ASP A 473 -25.69 -15.25 -2.32
CA ASP A 473 -27.00 -14.72 -2.74
C ASP A 473 -27.00 -13.89 -4.05
N GLY A 474 -25.84 -13.82 -4.73
CA GLY A 474 -25.57 -13.01 -5.91
C GLY A 474 -24.89 -11.66 -5.61
N SER A 475 -24.91 -11.22 -4.36
CA SER A 475 -24.41 -9.92 -3.88
C SER A 475 -23.50 -10.05 -2.65
N HIS A 476 -23.69 -11.10 -1.85
CA HIS A 476 -22.94 -11.39 -0.64
C HIS A 476 -22.54 -12.86 -0.58
N THR A 477 -21.40 -13.14 0.06
CA THR A 477 -20.91 -14.49 0.31
C THR A 477 -20.64 -14.69 1.80
N ALA A 478 -21.15 -15.80 2.34
CA ALA A 478 -21.05 -16.19 3.73
C ALA A 478 -20.34 -17.53 3.83
N ILE A 479 -19.34 -17.64 4.71
CA ILE A 479 -18.52 -18.84 4.84
C ILE A 479 -18.55 -19.32 6.28
N GLY A 480 -18.52 -20.63 6.48
CA GLY A 480 -18.22 -21.18 7.79
C GLY A 480 -17.94 -22.67 7.74
N ARG A 481 -17.60 -23.27 8.87
CA ARG A 481 -17.06 -24.64 8.93
C ARG A 481 -17.80 -25.51 9.95
N PHE A 482 -17.98 -26.77 9.61
CA PHE A 482 -18.44 -27.78 10.55
C PHE A 482 -17.57 -29.04 10.50
N MET A 483 -17.54 -29.77 11.61
CA MET A 483 -16.83 -31.03 11.76
C MET A 483 -17.83 -32.19 11.75
N LYS A 484 -17.63 -33.15 10.84
CA LYS A 484 -18.36 -34.43 10.81
C LYS A 484 -17.57 -35.47 11.61
N GLN A 485 -18.23 -36.08 12.59
CA GLN A 485 -17.68 -37.22 13.36
C GLN A 485 -18.00 -38.57 12.72
#